data_AF-A0A2V8AAP5-F1
#
_entry.id   AF-A0A2V8AAP5-F1
#
_cell.length_a   1.000
_cell.length_b   1.000
_cell.length_c   1.000
_cell.angle_alpha   90.00
_cell.angle_beta   90.00
_cell.angle_gamma   90.00
#
_symmetry.space_group_name_H-M   'P 1'
#
loop_
_entity.id
_entity.type
_entity.pdbx_description
1 polymer ?
#
loop_
_entity_poly.entity_id
_entity_poly.type
_entity_poly.pdbx_seq_one_letter_code
_entity_poly.pdbx_strand_id
1 'polypeptide(L)'
;MKFLRLAFAVAVVSSLTGATSSVDSSPFYAGLDTPESFNKQAELHLAKARQALDRLLAVKGRRTAENTLRPYDDIFLEVEDVIGSGRVIANLHPD
;
A
#
# COMPACT_ATOMS: atom_id res chain seq x y z
N MET A 1 49.42 -6.31 -34.80
CA MET A 1 48.20 -7.13 -34.75
C MET A 1 47.49 -6.87 -33.43
N LYS A 2 46.20 -6.49 -33.53
CA LYS A 2 45.25 -6.24 -32.43
C LYS A 2 45.14 -7.47 -31.52
N PHE A 3 45.29 -7.30 -30.21
CA PHE A 3 44.67 -8.21 -29.24
C PHE A 3 43.99 -7.41 -28.13
N LEU A 4 42.71 -7.20 -28.40
CA LEU A 4 41.64 -6.70 -27.56
C LEU A 4 41.53 -7.56 -26.29
N ARG A 5 41.66 -6.96 -25.10
CA ARG A 5 41.28 -7.61 -23.83
C ARG A 5 39.93 -7.09 -23.40
N LEU A 6 38.92 -7.91 -23.66
CA LEU A 6 37.53 -7.78 -23.27
C LEU A 6 37.42 -7.99 -21.75
N ALA A 7 37.12 -6.95 -20.99
CA ALA A 7 36.85 -7.06 -19.56
C ALA A 7 35.34 -7.28 -19.33
N PHE A 8 35.05 -8.49 -18.88
CA PHE A 8 33.84 -9.06 -18.29
C PHE A 8 32.80 -8.04 -17.78
N ALA A 9 31.60 -8.06 -18.38
CA ALA A 9 30.41 -7.42 -17.83
C ALA A 9 29.86 -8.28 -16.69
N VAL A 10 29.93 -7.78 -15.45
CA VAL A 10 29.22 -8.36 -14.30
C VAL A 10 27.75 -8.00 -14.42
N ALA A 11 26.94 -8.92 -14.92
CA ALA A 11 25.49 -8.82 -14.88
C ALA A 11 25.02 -9.03 -13.43
N VAL A 12 24.70 -7.94 -12.74
CA VAL A 12 23.99 -8.00 -11.46
C VAL A 12 22.56 -8.41 -11.75
N VAL A 13 22.26 -9.69 -11.60
CA VAL A 13 20.89 -10.20 -11.57
C VAL A 13 20.32 -9.81 -10.20
N SER A 14 19.65 -8.66 -10.13
CA SER A 14 18.83 -8.33 -8.96
C SER A 14 17.69 -9.34 -8.88
N SER A 15 17.80 -10.27 -7.93
CA SER A 15 16.70 -11.17 -7.58
C SER A 15 15.47 -10.36 -7.20
N LEU A 16 14.40 -10.48 -7.98
CA LEU A 16 13.06 -10.04 -7.61
C LEU A 16 12.57 -10.96 -6.49
N THR A 17 13.02 -10.73 -5.27
CA THR A 17 12.41 -11.34 -4.08
C THR A 17 11.07 -10.64 -3.89
N GLY A 18 10.02 -11.13 -4.55
CA GLY A 18 8.66 -10.71 -4.27
C GLY A 18 8.32 -11.11 -2.84
N ALA A 19 8.31 -10.14 -1.92
CA ALA A 19 7.83 -10.37 -0.56
C ALA A 19 6.39 -10.87 -0.65
N THR A 20 6.19 -12.16 -0.34
CA THR A 20 4.84 -12.73 -0.24
C THR A 20 4.31 -12.32 1.13
N SER A 21 3.58 -11.22 1.18
CA SER A 21 2.82 -10.84 2.37
C SER A 21 1.80 -11.93 2.67
N SER A 22 1.75 -12.44 3.89
CA SER A 22 0.69 -13.35 4.32
C SER A 22 -0.66 -12.63 4.20
N VAL A 23 -1.59 -13.21 3.44
CA VAL A 23 -2.94 -12.66 3.28
C VAL A 23 -3.74 -12.96 4.56
N ASP A 24 -4.19 -11.91 5.25
CA ASP A 24 -5.14 -12.07 6.35
C ASP A 24 -6.46 -12.59 5.79
N SER A 25 -6.90 -13.75 6.27
CA SER A 25 -8.15 -14.40 5.86
C SER A 25 -9.28 -14.20 6.87
N SER A 26 -9.07 -13.34 7.87
CA SER A 26 -10.12 -12.97 8.82
C SER A 26 -11.27 -12.27 8.10
N PRO A 27 -12.52 -12.44 8.56
CA PRO A 27 -13.64 -11.66 8.05
C PRO A 27 -13.36 -10.16 8.18
N PHE A 28 -13.87 -9.34 7.26
CA PHE A 28 -13.60 -7.89 7.25
C PHE A 28 -14.01 -7.19 8.56
N TYR A 29 -15.00 -7.73 9.27
CA TYR A 29 -15.52 -7.19 10.53
C TYR A 29 -14.80 -7.72 11.78
N ALA A 30 -13.75 -8.53 11.63
CA ALA A 30 -13.01 -9.05 12.77
C ALA A 30 -12.42 -7.91 13.62
N GLY A 31 -12.87 -7.81 14.87
CA GLY A 31 -12.45 -6.75 15.81
C GLY A 31 -13.20 -5.42 15.68
N LEU A 32 -14.29 -5.36 14.91
CA LEU A 32 -15.19 -4.20 14.79
C LEU A 32 -16.48 -4.39 15.61
N ASP A 33 -16.31 -4.64 16.92
CA ASP A 33 -17.40 -5.00 17.82
C ASP A 33 -18.18 -3.79 18.37
N THR A 34 -17.59 -2.59 18.31
CA THR A 34 -18.18 -1.34 18.82
C THR A 34 -17.90 -0.14 17.92
N PRO A 35 -18.68 0.96 18.00
CA PRO A 35 -18.38 2.20 17.29
C PRO A 35 -16.96 2.73 17.55
N GLU A 36 -16.46 2.61 18.79
CA GLU A 36 -15.11 3.02 19.15
C GLU A 36 -14.04 2.15 18.48
N SER A 37 -14.28 0.83 18.37
CA SER A 37 -13.37 -0.08 17.66
C SER A 37 -13.31 0.23 16.17
N PHE A 38 -14.45 0.56 15.55
CA PHE A 38 -14.51 1.03 14.16
C PHE A 38 -13.76 2.34 13.98
N ASN A 39 -14.02 3.34 14.82
CA ASN A 39 -13.34 4.63 14.75
C ASN A 39 -11.82 4.48 14.88
N LYS A 40 -11.35 3.62 15.79
CA LYS A 40 -9.93 3.33 15.95
C LYS A 40 -9.33 2.72 14.67
N GLN A 41 -10.02 1.78 14.03
CA GLN A 41 -9.55 1.19 12.78
C GLN A 41 -9.54 2.21 11.64
N ALA A 42 -10.60 3.03 11.53
CA ALA A 42 -10.70 4.10 10.54
C ALA A 42 -9.54 5.09 10.66
N GLU A 43 -9.22 5.55 11.88
CA GLU A 43 -8.09 6.45 12.12
C GLU A 43 -6.74 5.81 11.74
N LEU A 44 -6.56 4.51 11.94
CA LEU A 44 -5.34 3.81 11.52
C LEU A 44 -5.18 3.82 9.99
N HIS A 45 -6.25 3.51 9.25
CA HIS A 45 -6.24 3.55 7.78
C HIS A 45 -6.02 4.98 7.26
N LEU A 46 -6.73 5.97 7.82
CA LEU A 46 -6.57 7.37 7.44
C LEU A 46 -5.15 7.90 7.75
N ALA A 47 -4.52 7.46 8.83
CA ALA A 47 -3.13 7.78 9.12
C ALA A 47 -2.16 7.19 8.08
N LYS A 48 -2.38 5.96 7.62
CA LYS A 48 -1.58 5.35 6.55
C LYS A 48 -1.80 6.04 5.20
N ALA A 49 -3.04 6.38 4.87
CA ALA A 49 -3.38 7.17 3.69
C ALA A 49 -2.66 8.53 3.72
N ARG A 50 -2.62 9.20 4.89
CA ARG A 50 -1.87 10.44 5.09
C ARG A 50 -0.38 10.25 4.80
N GLN A 51 0.23 9.21 5.34
CA GLN A 51 1.64 8.91 5.09
C GLN A 51 1.92 8.64 3.61
N ALA A 52 1.03 7.93 2.91
CA ALA A 52 1.16 7.69 1.46
C ALA A 52 1.03 8.98 0.66
N LEU A 53 0.09 9.85 1.03
CA LEU A 53 -0.05 11.19 0.44
C LEU A 53 1.19 12.06 0.67
N ASP A 54 1.75 12.05 1.88
CA ASP A 54 2.96 12.81 2.18
C ASP A 54 4.14 12.33 1.33
N ARG A 55 4.29 11.00 1.13
CA ARG A 55 5.29 10.44 0.20
C ARG A 55 5.06 10.91 -1.23
N LEU A 56 3.81 10.88 -1.71
CA LEU A 56 3.46 11.33 -3.07
C LEU A 56 3.81 12.81 -3.30
N LEU A 57 3.50 13.67 -2.32
CA LEU A 57 3.74 15.12 -2.41
C LEU A 57 5.22 15.51 -2.24
N ALA A 58 5.99 14.66 -1.55
CA ALA A 58 7.44 14.84 -1.38
C ALA A 58 8.23 14.61 -2.67
N VAL A 59 7.69 13.91 -3.67
CA VAL A 59 8.39 13.61 -4.93
C VAL A 59 8.77 14.90 -5.67
N LYS A 60 10.08 15.10 -5.85
CA LYS A 60 10.66 16.13 -6.71
C LYS A 60 11.38 15.47 -7.89
N GLY A 61 11.36 16.12 -9.05
CA GLY A 61 12.01 15.61 -10.26
C GLY A 61 11.17 14.57 -11.01
N ARG A 62 11.83 13.58 -11.63
CA ARG A 62 11.19 12.62 -12.53
C ARG A 62 10.25 11.67 -11.79
N ARG A 63 8.97 11.69 -12.18
CA ARG A 63 7.94 10.77 -11.71
C ARG A 63 8.08 9.41 -12.36
N THR A 64 7.89 8.35 -11.58
CA THR A 64 7.81 6.95 -12.02
C THR A 64 6.56 6.30 -11.44
N ALA A 65 6.22 5.10 -11.90
CA ALA A 65 5.09 4.35 -11.35
C ALA A 65 5.27 4.11 -9.84
N GLU A 66 6.47 3.76 -9.41
CA GLU A 66 6.78 3.42 -8.02
C GLU A 66 6.71 4.63 -7.08
N ASN A 67 7.10 5.82 -7.54
CA ASN A 67 7.08 7.01 -6.68
C ASN A 67 5.78 7.83 -6.78
N THR A 68 4.96 7.59 -7.81
CA THR A 68 3.73 8.37 -8.04
C THR A 68 2.47 7.51 -8.01
N LEU A 69 2.42 6.44 -8.81
CA LEU A 69 1.22 5.61 -8.92
C LEU A 69 1.06 4.68 -7.73
N ARG A 70 2.15 4.09 -7.22
CA ARG A 70 2.08 3.23 -6.04
C ARG A 70 1.55 3.97 -4.80
N PRO A 71 2.09 5.15 -4.40
CA PRO A 71 1.52 5.87 -3.27
C PRO A 71 0.08 6.36 -3.53
N TYR A 72 -0.30 6.64 -4.78
CA TYR A 72 -1.68 6.97 -5.12
C TYR A 72 -2.62 5.78 -4.90
N ASP A 73 -2.25 4.60 -5.39
CA ASP A 73 -3.00 3.35 -5.17
C ASP A 73 -3.08 3.04 -3.67
N ASP A 74 -1.99 3.21 -2.92
CA ASP A 74 -1.96 3.00 -1.47
C ASP A 74 -2.98 3.91 -0.75
N ILE A 75 -3.07 5.19 -1.13
CA ILE A 75 -4.08 6.12 -0.57
C ILE A 75 -5.50 5.58 -0.84
N PHE A 76 -5.75 5.16 -2.08
CA PHE A 76 -7.06 4.67 -2.48
C PHE A 76 -7.46 3.42 -1.70
N LEU A 77 -6.56 2.44 -1.57
CA LEU A 77 -6.80 1.21 -0.81
C LEU A 77 -7.12 1.50 0.65
N GLU A 78 -6.34 2.34 1.31
CA GLU A 78 -6.55 2.67 2.73
C GLU A 78 -7.86 3.44 2.95
N VAL A 79 -8.28 4.31 2.02
CA VAL A 79 -9.57 5.01 2.12
C VAL A 79 -10.74 4.07 1.85
N GLU A 80 -10.64 3.21 0.85
CA GLU A 80 -11.68 2.23 0.52
C GLU A 80 -11.90 1.20 1.63
N ASP A 81 -10.86 0.80 2.38
CA ASP A 81 -11.02 -0.09 3.54
C ASP A 81 -11.96 0.50 4.60
N VAL A 82 -11.91 1.82 4.80
CA VAL A 82 -12.80 2.53 5.73
C VAL A 82 -14.21 2.67 5.14
N ILE A 83 -14.31 3.14 3.89
CA ILE A 83 -15.60 3.38 3.22
C ILE A 83 -16.38 2.07 3.03
N GLY A 84 -15.70 1.01 2.60
CA GLY A 84 -16.28 -0.31 2.36
C GLY A 84 -16.90 -0.87 3.63
N SER A 85 -16.11 -0.94 4.70
CA SER A 85 -16.55 -1.43 6.00
C SER A 85 -17.67 -0.56 6.58
N GLY A 86 -17.49 0.77 6.55
CA GLY A 86 -18.48 1.73 7.03
C GLY A 86 -19.82 1.66 6.30
N ARG A 87 -19.80 1.47 4.98
CA ARG A 87 -21.03 1.29 4.19
C ARG A 87 -21.76 0.00 4.56
N VAL A 88 -21.04 -1.09 4.78
CA VAL A 88 -21.68 -2.34 5.19
C VAL A 88 -22.33 -2.19 6.57
N ILE A 89 -21.60 -1.64 7.54
CA ILE A 89 -22.14 -1.38 8.89
C ILE A 89 -23.36 -0.47 8.82
N ALA A 90 -23.27 0.69 8.17
CA ALA A 90 -24.35 1.67 8.13
C ALA A 90 -25.63 1.20 7.41
N ASN A 91 -25.56 0.17 6.57
CA ASN A 91 -26.72 -0.35 5.85
C ASN A 91 -27.27 -1.66 6.42
N LEU A 92 -26.46 -2.44 7.14
CA LEU A 92 -26.82 -3.79 7.59
C LEU A 92 -26.82 -3.96 9.11
N HIS A 93 -26.18 -3.07 9.86
CA HIS A 93 -26.13 -3.16 11.31
C HIS A 93 -27.52 -2.83 11.90
N PRO A 94 -27.98 -3.56 12.94
CA PRO A 94 -29.33 -3.40 13.49
C PRO A 94 -29.53 -2.16 14.38
N ASP A 95 -28.46 -1.48 14.78
CA ASP A 95 -28.51 -0.18 15.47
C ASP A 95 -28.37 1.00 14.50
#